data_AF-A0A3D2W404-F1
#
_entry.id   AF-A0A3D2W404-F1
#
_cell.length_a   1.000
_cell.length_b   1.000
_cell.length_c   1.000
_cell.angle_alpha   90.00
_cell.angle_beta   90.00
_cell.angle_gamma   90.00
#
_symmetry.space_group_name_H-M   'P 1'
#
loop_
_entity.id
_entity.type
_entity.pdbx_description
1 polymer ?
#
loop_
_entity_poly.entity_id
_entity_poly.type
_entity_poly.pdbx_seq_one_letter_code
_entity_poly.pdbx_strand_id
1 'polypeptide(L)' 'FPDDEKCWNLYDQYMFGSQYLVAPILFEDTYERDVYLPEGTWLDTRANEQIEGGRVIHTHVPLDEIAVYQKI' A
#
# COMPACT_ATOMS: atom_id res chain seq x y z
N PHE A 1 -9.16 8.06 5.05
CA PHE A 1 -9.08 7.76 6.48
C PHE A 1 -8.81 9.07 7.21
N PRO A 2 -9.85 9.87 7.48
CA PRO A 2 -9.68 11.21 8.02
C PRO A 2 -9.22 11.20 9.49
N ASP A 3 -9.61 10.19 10.26
CA ASP A 3 -9.28 10.07 11.69
C ASP A 3 -7.87 9.53 11.97
N ASP A 4 -7.13 9.19 10.91
CA ASP A 4 -5.78 8.61 10.99
C ASP A 4 -4.75 9.63 10.52
N GLU A 5 -4.07 10.26 11.48
CA GLU A 5 -3.07 11.32 11.24
C GLU A 5 -1.94 10.90 10.30
N LYS A 6 -1.60 9.60 10.24
CA LYS A 6 -0.56 9.10 9.32
C LYS A 6 -0.98 9.30 7.87
N CYS A 7 -2.27 9.14 7.56
CA CYS A 7 -2.79 9.28 6.20
C CYS A 7 -2.68 10.71 5.65
N TRP A 8 -2.52 11.73 6.50
CA TRP A 8 -2.45 13.13 6.07
C TRP A 8 -1.10 13.50 5.47
N ASN A 9 -0.04 12.75 5.79
CA ASN A 9 1.32 13.02 5.34
C ASN A 9 1.82 12.03 4.28
N LEU A 10 0.93 11.20 3.72
CA LEU A 10 1.25 10.25 2.66
C LEU A 10 0.90 10.85 1.30
N TYR A 11 1.91 11.02 0.45
CA TYR A 11 1.77 11.65 -0.87
C TYR A 11 2.08 10.69 -2.02
N ASP A 12 2.61 9.51 -1.71
CA ASP A 12 3.13 8.54 -2.65
C ASP A 12 2.33 7.22 -2.68
N GLN A 13 1.19 7.19 -1.98
CA GLN A 13 0.21 6.11 -2.01
C GLN A 13 -1.19 6.69 -1.94
N TYR A 14 -2.16 6.04 -2.59
CA TYR A 14 -3.51 6.58 -2.72
C TYR A 14 -4.56 5.46 -2.81
N MET A 15 -5.80 5.81 -2.52
CA MET A 15 -6.94 4.92 -2.75
C MET A 15 -7.42 5.05 -4.20
N PHE A 16 -7.53 3.92 -4.90
CA PHE A 16 -8.22 3.80 -6.18
C PHE A 16 -9.64 3.27 -5.94
N GLY A 17 -10.61 4.17 -6.02
CA GLY A 17 -11.97 3.91 -5.56
C GLY A 17 -12.03 3.69 -4.05
N SER A 18 -12.99 2.90 -3.58
CA SER A 18 -13.16 2.60 -2.15
C SER A 18 -12.46 1.32 -1.69
N GLN A 19 -11.87 0.56 -2.62
CA GLN A 19 -11.43 -0.82 -2.38
C GLN A 19 -9.93 -1.02 -2.50
N TYR A 20 -9.23 -0.30 -3.38
CA TYR A 20 -7.83 -0.57 -3.65
C TYR A 20 -6.95 0.54 -3.10
N LEU A 21 -5.84 0.17 -2.45
CA LEU A 21 -4.75 1.06 -2.10
C LEU A 21 -3.59 0.77 -3.05
N VAL A 22 -3.12 1.81 -3.73
CA VAL A 22 -2.07 1.74 -4.75
C VAL A 22 -0.86 2.52 -4.26
N ALA A 23 0.32 1.89 -4.30
CA ALA A 23 1.58 2.46 -3.84
C ALA A 23 2.69 2.24 -4.90
N PRO A 24 2.76 3.10 -5.94
CA PRO A 24 3.73 2.94 -7.03
C PRO A 24 5.18 3.19 -6.57
N ILE A 25 6.15 2.56 -7.22
CA ILE A 25 7.55 3.01 -7.12
C ILE A 25 7.70 4.28 -7.96
N LEU A 26 8.24 5.35 -7.37
CA LEU A 26 8.36 6.68 -8.02
C LEU A 26 9.79 7.07 -8.39
N PHE A 27 10.79 6.29 -7.97
CA PHE A 27 12.21 6.60 -8.14
C PHE A 27 12.90 5.50 -8.95
N GLU A 28 13.88 5.92 -9.76
CA GLU A 28 14.73 5.01 -10.53
C GLU A 28 15.53 4.08 -9.60
N ASP A 29 15.91 2.91 -10.11
CA ASP A 29 16.69 1.89 -9.40
C ASP A 29 16.15 1.48 -8.02
N THR A 30 14.84 1.64 -7.81
CA THR A 30 14.15 1.27 -6.58
C THR A 30 13.22 0.09 -6.85
N TYR A 31 13.30 -0.94 -6.02
CA TYR A 31 12.52 -2.19 -6.16
C TYR A 31 11.86 -2.60 -4.85
N GLU A 32 11.85 -1.71 -3.87
CA GLU A 32 11.23 -1.90 -2.58
C GLU A 32 10.72 -0.57 -2.06
N ARG A 33 9.66 -0.60 -1.25
CA ARG A 33 9.16 0.59 -0.58
C ARG A 33 8.42 0.25 0.68
N ASP A 34 8.29 1.27 1.52
CA ASP A 34 7.37 1.27 2.62
C ASP A 34 5.97 1.65 2.14
N VAL A 35 4.96 0.92 2.63
CA VAL A 35 3.54 1.18 2.40
C VAL A 35 2.83 1.19 3.73
N TYR A 36 2.13 2.27 4.02
CA TYR A 36 1.25 2.33 5.17
C TYR A 36 -0.11 1.75 4.82
N LEU A 37 -0.54 0.70 5.54
CA LEU A 37 -1.89 0.17 5.45
C LEU A 37 -2.70 0.74 6.62
N PRO A 38 -3.75 1.52 6.38
CA PRO A 38 -4.67 1.98 7.42
C PRO A 38 -5.35 0.81 8.14
N GLU A 39 -6.00 1.07 9.28
CA GLU A 39 -6.73 0.01 10.01
C GLU A 39 -7.71 -0.77 9.11
N GLY A 40 -7.75 -2.09 9.33
CA GLY A 40 -8.55 -3.05 8.56
C GLY A 40 -7.72 -4.25 8.12
N THR A 41 -8.34 -5.13 7.33
CA THR A 41 -7.66 -6.26 6.70
C THR A 41 -7.45 -5.95 5.23
N TRP A 42 -6.26 -6.26 4.73
CA TRP A 42 -5.86 -5.99 3.36
C TRP A 42 -5.37 -7.29 2.71
N LEU A 43 -5.64 -7.45 1.42
CA LEU A 43 -5.12 -8.53 0.60
C LEU A 43 -4.06 -7.96 -0.35
N ASP A 44 -2.83 -8.45 -0.28
CA ASP A 44 -1.85 -8.19 -1.33
C ASP A 44 -2.29 -8.94 -2.60
N THR A 45 -2.62 -8.18 -3.64
CA THR A 45 -3.14 -8.73 -4.90
C THR A 45 -2.10 -9.52 -5.70
N ARG A 46 -0.81 -9.39 -5.36
CA ARG A 46 0.30 -10.08 -6.03
C ARG A 46 0.59 -11.42 -5.39
N ALA A 47 0.64 -11.45 -4.05
CA ALA A 47 0.95 -12.65 -3.28
C ALA A 47 -0.29 -13.44 -2.83
N ASN A 48 -1.50 -12.86 -2.95
CA ASN A 48 -2.74 -13.36 -2.34
C ASN A 48 -2.60 -13.58 -0.82
N GLU A 49 -1.84 -12.71 -0.15
CA GLU A 49 -1.60 -12.76 1.29
C GLU A 49 -2.47 -11.74 2.03
N GLN A 50 -3.09 -12.16 3.15
CA GLN A 50 -3.82 -11.25 4.03
C GLN A 50 -2.88 -10.58 5.03
N ILE A 51 -3.03 -9.27 5.20
CA ILE A 51 -2.19 -8.42 6.01
C ILE A 51 -3.09 -7.59 6.93
N GLU A 52 -2.78 -7.59 8.23
CA GLU A 52 -3.41 -6.68 9.17
C GLU A 52 -2.87 -5.26 9.00
N GLY A 53 -3.78 -4.30 8.87
CA GLY A 53 -3.50 -2.89 8.73
C GLY A 53 -3.16 -2.20 10.05
N GLY A 54 -3.19 -0.86 10.03
CA GLY A 54 -2.71 -0.01 11.13
C GLY A 54 -1.18 0.11 11.20
N ARG A 55 -0.46 -0.39 10.19
CA ARG A 55 1.00 -0.52 10.21
C ARG A 55 1.64 -0.18 8.87
N VAL A 56 2.93 0.13 8.93
CA VAL A 56 3.78 0.17 7.74
C VAL A 56 4.27 -1.24 7.45
N ILE A 57 4.27 -1.61 6.17
CA ILE A 57 4.90 -2.82 5.65
C ILE A 57 6.00 -2.43 4.69
N HIS A 58 7.07 -3.20 4.69
CA HIS A 58 8.15 -3.10 3.72
C HIS A 58 7.93 -4.17 2.65
N THR A 59 7.85 -3.77 1.38
CA THR A 59 7.51 -4.69 0.29
C THR A 59 8.48 -4.56 -0.87
N HIS A 60 8.87 -5.70 -1.43
CA HIS A 60 9.58 -5.76 -2.70
C HIS A 60 8.57 -5.67 -3.85
N VAL A 61 8.88 -4.83 -4.84
CA VAL A 61 8.05 -4.53 -6.00
C VAL A 61 8.98 -4.54 -7.23
N PRO A 62 9.03 -5.65 -7.99
CA PRO A 62 9.80 -5.69 -9.23
C PRO A 62 9.23 -4.72 -10.28
N LEU A 63 10.02 -4.41 -11.31
CA LEU A 63 9.72 -3.38 -12.31
C LEU A 63 8.40 -3.62 -13.08
N ASP A 64 8.00 -4.88 -13.23
CA ASP A 64 6.80 -5.32 -13.93
C ASP A 64 5.54 -5.40 -13.03
N GLU A 65 5.66 -5.04 -11.75
CA GLU A 65 4.57 -5.04 -10.79
C GLU A 65 4.33 -3.66 -10.17
N ILE A 66 3.17 -3.51 -9.53
CA ILE A 66 2.84 -2.34 -8.71
C ILE A 66 2.25 -2.82 -7.39
N ALA A 67 2.63 -2.20 -6.26
CA ALA A 67 2.09 -2.57 -4.97
C ALA A 67 0.61 -2.15 -4.88
N VAL A 68 -0.28 -3.13 -4.89
CA VAL A 68 -1.72 -2.94 -4.83
C VAL A 68 -2.32 -3.86 -3.77
N TYR A 69 -3.07 -3.24 -2.86
CA TYR A 69 -3.72 -3.91 -1.75
C TYR A 69 -5.23 -3.71 -1.83
N GLN A 70 -5.98 -4.80 -1.78
CA GLN A 70 -7.44 -4.75 -1.72
C GLN A 70 -7.90 -4.76 -0.27
N LYS A 71 -8.77 -3.82 0.09
CA LYS A 71 -9.43 -3.80 1.40
C LYS A 71 -10.49 -4.91 1.46
N ILE A 72 -10.47 -5.68 2.55
CA ILE A 72 -11.46 -6.73 2.87
C ILE A 72 -12.41 -6.21 3.95
#